data_AF-H0TJI8-F1
#
_entry.id   AF-H0TJI8-F1
#
_cell.length_a   1.000
_cell.length_b   1.000
_cell.length_c   1.000
_cell.angle_alpha   90.00
_cell.angle_beta   90.00
_cell.angle_gamma   90.00
#
_symmetry.space_group_name_H-M   'P 1'
#
loop_
_entity.id
_entity.type
_entity.pdbx_description
1 polymer ?
#
loop_
_entity_poly.entity_id
_entity_poly.type
_entity_poly.pdbx_seq_one_letter_code
_entity_poly.pdbx_strand_id
1 'polypeptide(L)'
;MSNDVRDYPARSSQDGLSRFLGGSPLSVAFRLVLLSILVGVVLSAIGFDPLNILNSIRLLIRRLYELGFDAINWLWRYFLLGAVIVIPIWLLSRLFAPRGR
;
A
#
# COMPACT_ATOMS: atom_id res chain seq x y z
N MET A 1 12.14 55.74 -24.18
CA MET A 1 11.77 54.59 -23.34
C MET A 1 10.46 54.03 -23.88
N SER A 2 10.55 53.11 -24.84
CA SER A 2 9.41 52.33 -25.34
C SER A 2 9.51 50.96 -24.71
N ASN A 3 8.59 50.64 -23.81
CA ASN A 3 8.47 49.29 -23.29
C ASN A 3 7.71 48.49 -24.34
N ASP A 4 8.46 47.78 -25.19
CA ASP A 4 7.93 46.69 -26.00
C ASP A 4 7.46 45.59 -25.05
N VAL A 5 6.18 45.69 -24.69
CA VAL A 5 5.41 44.59 -24.13
C VAL A 5 5.46 43.46 -25.14
N ARG A 6 6.42 42.55 -24.93
CA ARG A 6 6.49 41.27 -25.61
C ARG A 6 5.17 40.56 -25.35
N ASP A 7 4.31 40.57 -26.35
CA ASP A 7 3.22 39.61 -26.47
C ASP A 7 3.83 38.22 -26.55
N TYR A 8 4.04 37.62 -25.38
CA TYR A 8 4.28 36.19 -25.28
C TYR A 8 2.94 35.52 -25.59
N PRO A 9 2.79 34.79 -26.71
CA PRO A 9 1.63 33.93 -26.86
C PRO A 9 1.71 32.91 -25.73
N ALA A 10 0.79 33.00 -24.77
CA ALA A 10 0.54 31.95 -23.82
C ALA A 10 0.05 30.72 -24.60
N ARG A 11 0.99 29.92 -25.11
CA ARG A 11 0.75 28.53 -25.50
C ARG A 11 0.64 27.72 -24.22
N SER A 12 -0.46 27.98 -23.51
CA SER A 12 -0.87 27.32 -22.29
C SER A 12 -1.29 25.88 -22.61
N SER A 13 -0.59 24.94 -22.00
CA SER A 13 -1.10 23.63 -21.58
C SER A 13 -1.49 22.59 -22.65
N GLN A 14 -1.62 22.94 -23.94
CA GLN A 14 -1.96 21.96 -24.97
C GLN A 14 -0.76 21.14 -25.48
N ASP A 15 0.48 21.64 -25.35
CA ASP A 15 1.69 20.94 -25.82
C ASP A 15 2.07 19.73 -24.94
N GLY A 16 1.83 19.84 -23.63
CA GLY A 16 2.01 18.72 -22.70
C GLY A 16 0.98 17.62 -22.96
N LEU A 17 -0.28 17.98 -23.15
CA LEU A 17 -1.35 17.03 -23.45
C LEU A 17 -1.18 16.40 -24.83
N SER A 18 -0.76 17.14 -25.85
CA SER A 18 -0.51 16.62 -27.19
C SER A 18 0.79 15.82 -27.31
N ARG A 19 1.81 16.07 -26.48
CA ARG A 19 2.96 15.16 -26.31
C ARG A 19 2.61 13.91 -25.51
N PHE A 20 1.74 14.01 -24.50
CA PHE A 20 1.19 12.85 -23.80
C PHE A 20 0.29 12.03 -24.73
N LEU A 21 -0.55 12.66 -25.54
CA LEU A 21 -1.42 11.99 -26.51
C LEU A 21 -0.68 11.58 -27.81
N GLY A 22 0.55 12.09 -28.01
CA GLY A 22 1.42 11.85 -29.17
C GLY A 22 2.61 10.91 -28.90
N GLY A 23 2.66 10.30 -27.72
CA GLY A 23 3.58 9.21 -27.38
C GLY A 23 2.83 8.25 -26.47
N SER A 24 2.00 7.42 -27.11
CA SER A 24 0.72 7.03 -26.55
C SER A 24 0.80 6.37 -25.15
N PRO A 25 0.13 6.90 -24.11
CA PRO A 25 -0.18 6.13 -22.91
C PRO A 25 -0.95 4.85 -23.27
N LEU A 26 -1.59 4.82 -24.44
CA LEU A 26 -2.09 3.60 -25.08
C LEU A 26 -1.00 2.56 -25.35
N SER A 27 0.20 2.94 -25.81
CA SER A 27 1.35 2.04 -25.99
C SER A 27 1.92 1.55 -24.68
N VAL A 28 1.88 2.38 -23.62
CA VAL A 28 2.26 1.97 -22.26
C VAL A 28 1.24 0.97 -21.71
N ALA A 29 -0.05 1.26 -21.81
CA ALA A 29 -1.12 0.33 -21.42
C ALA A 29 -1.04 -0.98 -22.21
N PHE A 30 -0.82 -0.91 -23.53
CA PHE A 30 -0.64 -2.09 -24.38
C PHE A 30 0.60 -2.89 -23.97
N ARG A 31 1.75 -2.23 -23.71
CA ARG A 31 2.95 -2.89 -23.19
C ARG A 31 2.73 -3.52 -21.81
N LEU A 32 1.99 -2.87 -20.92
CA LEU A 32 1.66 -3.40 -19.59
C LEU A 32 0.77 -4.65 -19.70
N VAL A 33 -0.23 -4.63 -20.58
CA VAL A 33 -1.06 -5.79 -20.88
C VAL A 33 -0.22 -6.93 -21.47
N LEU A 34 0.64 -6.63 -22.46
CA LEU A 34 1.53 -7.62 -23.07
C LEU A 34 2.51 -8.22 -22.07
N LEU A 35 3.14 -7.39 -21.22
CA LEU A 35 4.05 -7.83 -20.16
C LEU A 35 3.33 -8.67 -19.11
N SER A 36 2.11 -8.31 -18.71
CA SER A 36 1.30 -9.08 -17.77
C SER A 36 0.99 -10.47 -18.32
N ILE A 37 0.61 -10.57 -19.61
CA ILE A 37 0.38 -11.83 -20.30
C ILE A 37 1.67 -12.65 -20.40
N LEU A 38 2.78 -12.02 -20.80
CA LEU A 38 4.07 -12.69 -20.94
C LEU A 38 4.57 -13.24 -19.60
N VAL A 39 4.48 -12.46 -18.53
CA VAL A 39 4.83 -12.89 -17.16
C VAL A 39 3.91 -14.02 -16.72
N GLY A 40 2.61 -13.96 -17.00
CA GLY A 40 1.67 -15.05 -16.73
C GLY A 40 2.02 -16.35 -17.45
N VAL A 41 2.41 -16.26 -18.73
CA VAL A 41 2.85 -17.42 -19.54
C VAL A 41 4.17 -17.98 -19.04
N VAL A 42 5.14 -17.13 -18.66
CA VAL A 42 6.42 -17.57 -18.07
C VAL A 42 6.19 -18.29 -16.74
N LEU A 43 5.30 -17.76 -15.89
CA LEU A 43 4.96 -18.38 -14.61
C LEU A 43 4.27 -19.75 -14.80
N SER A 44 3.39 -19.85 -15.79
CA SER A 44 2.75 -21.11 -16.21
C SER A 44 3.75 -22.11 -16.81
N ALA A 45 4.71 -21.64 -17.61
CA ALA A 45 5.73 -22.49 -18.24
C ALA A 45 6.74 -23.07 -17.23
N ILE A 46 6.95 -22.41 -16.09
CA ILE A 46 7.75 -22.91 -14.96
C ILE A 46 6.94 -23.89 -14.08
N GLY A 47 5.64 -24.07 -14.36
CA GLY A 47 4.77 -25.04 -13.67
C GLY A 47 3.96 -24.45 -12.51
N PHE A 48 3.90 -23.13 -12.35
CA PHE A 48 3.08 -22.45 -11.34
C PHE A 48 1.77 -21.98 -11.95
N ASP A 49 0.74 -22.84 -11.92
CA ASP A 49 -0.60 -22.54 -12.40
C ASP A 49 -1.26 -21.40 -11.59
N PRO A 50 -1.52 -20.22 -12.20
CA PRO A 50 -2.03 -19.03 -11.51
C PRO A 50 -3.41 -19.23 -10.86
N LEU A 51 -4.25 -20.09 -11.45
CA LEU A 51 -5.62 -20.35 -10.98
C LEU A 51 -5.65 -21.15 -9.67
N ASN A 52 -4.61 -21.95 -9.39
CA ASN A 52 -4.56 -22.78 -8.19
C ASN A 52 -3.98 -22.02 -6.98
N ILE A 53 -3.08 -21.05 -7.21
CA ILE A 53 -2.53 -20.16 -6.16
C ILE A 53 -3.62 -19.29 -5.54
N LEU A 54 -4.50 -18.68 -6.35
CA LEU A 54 -5.56 -17.80 -5.83
C LEU A 54 -6.59 -18.55 -4.97
N ASN A 55 -6.97 -19.77 -5.37
CA ASN A 55 -7.86 -20.62 -4.59
C ASN A 55 -7.20 -21.12 -3.30
N SER A 56 -5.91 -21.49 -3.36
CA SER A 56 -5.15 -21.93 -2.19
C SER A 56 -4.96 -20.79 -1.18
N ILE A 57 -4.69 -19.57 -1.63
CA ILE A 57 -4.59 -18.37 -0.78
C ILE A 57 -5.93 -18.04 -0.13
N ARG A 58 -7.06 -18.12 -0.85
CA ARG A 58 -8.39 -17.94 -0.24
C ARG A 58 -8.66 -18.96 0.86
N LEU A 59 -8.30 -20.23 0.64
CA LEU A 59 -8.45 -21.27 1.66
C LEU A 59 -7.51 -21.03 2.86
N LEU A 60 -6.27 -20.59 2.60
CA LEU A 60 -5.29 -20.25 3.63
C LEU A 60 -5.74 -19.05 4.45
N ILE A 61 -6.21 -17.98 3.80
CA ILE A 61 -6.71 -16.77 4.46
C ILE A 61 -7.91 -17.12 5.33
N ARG A 62 -8.85 -17.94 4.87
CA ARG A 62 -10.02 -18.35 5.67
C ARG A 62 -9.59 -19.13 6.92
N ARG A 63 -8.67 -20.10 6.77
CA ARG A 63 -8.13 -20.86 7.91
C ARG A 63 -7.30 -19.97 8.84
N LEU A 64 -6.54 -19.03 8.29
CA LEU A 64 -5.73 -18.07 9.05
C LEU A 64 -6.60 -17.04 9.76
N TYR A 65 -7.78 -16.71 9.25
CA TYR A 65 -8.72 -15.83 9.92
C TYR A 65 -9.39 -16.55 11.10
N GLU A 66 -9.81 -17.80 10.92
CA GLU A 66 -10.40 -18.61 12.00
C GLU A 66 -9.37 -18.89 13.12
N LEU A 67 -8.12 -19.24 12.77
CA LEU A 67 -7.03 -19.46 13.74
C LEU A 67 -6.44 -18.16 14.29
N GLY A 68 -6.32 -17.15 13.44
CA GLY A 68 -5.73 -15.86 13.78
C GLY A 68 -6.64 -15.02 14.67
N PHE A 69 -7.95 -15.11 14.51
CA PHE A 69 -8.90 -14.44 15.40
C PHE A 69 -8.87 -15.05 16.81
N ASP A 70 -8.69 -16.36 16.93
CA ASP A 70 -8.53 -17.01 18.24
C ASP A 70 -7.18 -16.66 18.90
N ALA A 71 -6.10 -16.63 18.10
CA ALA A 71 -4.80 -16.14 18.56
C ALA A 71 -4.83 -14.66 18.97
N ILE A 72 -5.57 -13.80 18.25
CA ILE A 72 -5.76 -12.39 18.60
C ILE A 72 -6.50 -12.25 19.93
N ASN A 73 -7.50 -13.09 20.19
CA ASN A 73 -8.28 -13.08 21.43
C ASN A 73 -7.43 -13.50 22.63
N TRP A 74 -6.58 -14.53 22.46
CA TRP A 74 -5.61 -14.93 23.48
C TRP A 74 -4.60 -13.82 23.75
N LEU A 75 -4.02 -13.22 22.70
CA LEU A 75 -3.10 -12.09 22.81
C LEU A 75 -3.73 -10.89 23.52
N TRP A 76 -4.99 -10.55 23.18
CA TRP A 76 -5.73 -9.47 23.83
C TRP A 76 -5.95 -9.74 25.32
N ARG A 77 -6.29 -10.97 25.72
CA ARG A 77 -6.40 -11.34 27.15
C ARG A 77 -5.08 -11.17 27.91
N TYR A 78 -3.97 -11.64 27.33
CA TYR A 78 -2.65 -11.48 27.96
C TYR A 78 -2.20 -10.01 28.00
N PHE A 79 -2.51 -9.24 26.95
CA PHE A 79 -2.27 -7.80 26.93
C PHE A 79 -3.09 -7.07 28.01
N LEU A 80 -4.38 -7.38 28.18
CA LEU A 80 -5.21 -6.83 29.25
C LEU A 80 -4.65 -7.18 30.64
N LEU A 81 -4.24 -8.44 30.84
CA LEU A 81 -3.62 -8.87 32.09
C LEU A 81 -2.33 -8.08 32.39
N GLY A 82 -1.48 -7.87 31.39
CA GLY A 82 -0.29 -7.03 31.52
C GLY A 82 -0.66 -5.56 31.80
N ALA A 83 -1.66 -5.03 31.09
CA ALA A 83 -2.13 -3.66 31.26
C ALA A 83 -2.68 -3.41 32.67
N VAL A 84 -3.39 -4.38 33.28
CA VAL A 84 -3.85 -4.31 34.67
C VAL A 84 -2.70 -4.08 35.65
N ILE A 85 -1.49 -4.55 35.35
CA ILE A 85 -0.32 -4.37 36.21
C ILE A 85 0.45 -3.10 35.83
N VAL A 86 0.70 -2.90 34.53
CA VAL A 86 1.52 -1.79 34.02
C VAL A 86 0.84 -0.44 34.26
N ILE A 87 -0.47 -0.33 34.08
CA ILE A 87 -1.21 0.93 34.26
C ILE A 87 -1.06 1.47 35.69
N PRO A 88 -1.32 0.69 36.77
CA PRO A 88 -1.10 1.19 38.12
C PRO A 88 0.36 1.54 38.38
N ILE A 89 1.31 0.69 37.99
CA ILE A 89 2.75 0.99 38.18
C ILE A 89 3.12 2.29 37.47
N TRP A 90 2.67 2.48 36.24
CA TRP A 90 2.88 3.72 35.48
C TRP A 90 2.24 4.92 36.20
N LEU A 91 0.99 4.79 36.65
CA LEU A 91 0.28 5.86 37.35
C LEU A 91 0.98 6.24 38.66
N LEU A 92 1.40 5.26 39.46
CA LEU A 92 2.23 5.47 40.65
C LEU A 92 3.53 6.16 40.26
N SER A 93 4.29 5.62 39.31
CA SER A 93 5.54 6.23 38.86
C SER A 93 5.37 7.66 38.36
N ARG A 94 4.23 7.99 37.75
CA ARG A 94 3.89 9.31 37.22
C ARG A 94 3.47 10.29 38.31
N LEU A 95 2.73 9.83 39.31
CA LEU A 95 2.29 10.62 40.46
C LEU A 95 3.43 10.87 41.45
N PHE A 96 4.30 9.87 41.63
CA PHE A 96 5.46 9.93 42.51
C PHE A 96 6.74 10.35 41.81
N ALA A 97 6.77 10.44 40.47
CA ALA A 97 7.85 11.09 39.75
C ALA A 97 7.96 12.50 40.33
N PRO A 98 9.07 12.84 41.00
CA PRO A 98 9.34 14.21 41.36
C PRO A 98 9.28 14.97 40.04
N ARG A 99 8.35 15.92 39.91
CA ARG A 99 8.39 16.87 38.81
C ARG A 99 9.80 17.46 38.87
N GLY A 100 10.66 17.01 37.95
CA GLY A 100 12.01 17.52 37.82
C GLY A 100 11.88 19.04 37.77
N ARG A 101 12.51 19.68 38.75
CA ARG A 101 12.89 21.08 38.65
C ARG A 101 13.80 21.26 37.44
#